data_AF-A0A7C5HLD3-F1
#
_entry.id   AF-A0A7C5HLD3-F1
#
_cell.length_a   1.000
_cell.length_b   1.000
_cell.length_c   1.000
_cell.angle_alpha   90.00
_cell.angle_beta   90.00
_cell.angle_gamma   90.00
#
_symmetry.space_group_name_H-M   'P 1'
#
loop_
_entity.id
_entity.type
_entity.pdbx_description
1 polymer ?
#
loop_
_entity_poly.entity_id
_entity_poly.type
_entity_poly.pdbx_seq_one_letter_code
_entity_poly.pdbx_strand_id
1 'polypeptide(L)'
;MIFVIKSIGNNIEDYATSYYVGFKYKGKQIALLEPFRKSFALWVIIKDENAHINDFDSIRIENGDENYDEILDKIRRTFINIGEKVK
;
A
#
# COMPACT_ATOMS: atom_id res chain seq x y z
N MET A 1 -5.57 -2.26 10.12
CA MET A 1 -5.04 -2.02 8.76
C MET A 1 -4.02 -0.89 8.69
N ILE A 2 -4.36 0.36 9.06
CA ILE A 2 -3.42 1.51 9.04
C ILE A 2 -2.10 1.20 9.80
N PHE A 3 -2.20 0.69 11.04
CA PHE A 3 -1.01 0.29 11.83
C PHE A 3 -0.18 -0.81 11.16
N VAL A 4 -0.83 -1.77 10.48
CA VAL A 4 -0.15 -2.87 9.80
C VAL A 4 0.70 -2.32 8.65
N ILE A 5 0.15 -1.43 7.83
CA ILE A 5 0.87 -0.82 6.71
C ILE A 5 2.02 0.06 7.24
N LYS A 6 1.80 0.84 8.30
CA LYS A 6 2.87 1.64 8.91
C LYS A 6 3.96 0.81 9.59
N SER A 7 3.67 -0.43 9.97
CA SER A 7 4.67 -1.36 10.52
C SER A 7 5.59 -2.00 9.47
N ILE A 8 5.26 -1.88 8.17
CA ILE A 8 6.08 -2.42 7.07
C ILE A 8 7.46 -1.76 7.01
N GLY A 9 7.55 -0.48 7.38
CA GLY A 9 8.80 0.25 7.32
C GLY A 9 8.73 1.60 8.01
N ASN A 10 9.90 2.09 8.43
CA ASN A 10 10.03 3.42 9.02
C ASN A 10 9.74 4.51 7.98
N ASN A 11 9.18 5.63 8.42
CA ASN A 11 8.87 6.80 7.57
C ASN A 11 7.79 6.56 6.49
N ILE A 12 6.91 5.57 6.69
CA ILE A 12 5.67 5.48 5.94
C ILE A 12 4.68 6.49 6.54
N GLU A 13 4.25 7.45 5.73
CA GLU A 13 3.31 8.51 6.08
C GLU A 13 1.94 8.19 5.51
N ASP A 14 0.90 8.34 6.33
CA ASP A 14 -0.49 8.29 5.88
C ASP A 14 -1.06 9.69 5.63
N TYR A 15 -1.95 9.81 4.66
CA TYR A 15 -2.67 11.05 4.37
C TYR A 15 -4.10 10.74 3.91
N ALA A 16 -5.06 11.55 4.37
CA ALA A 16 -6.45 11.40 3.98
C ALA A 16 -6.76 12.19 2.70
N THR A 17 -7.62 11.63 1.85
CA THR A 17 -8.29 12.33 0.75
C THR A 17 -9.80 12.26 0.94
N SER A 18 -10.58 12.89 0.06
CA SER A 18 -12.03 12.74 0.06
C SER A 18 -12.52 11.31 -0.26
N TYR A 19 -11.65 10.47 -0.85
CA TYR A 19 -12.04 9.16 -1.38
C TYR A 19 -11.29 7.97 -0.77
N TYR A 20 -10.13 8.18 -0.16
CA TYR A 20 -9.28 7.11 0.38
C TYR A 20 -8.25 7.64 1.39
N VAL A 21 -7.66 6.76 2.18
CA VAL A 21 -6.45 7.02 2.98
C VAL A 21 -5.24 6.46 2.24
N GLY A 22 -4.32 7.32 1.82
CA GLY A 22 -3.13 6.93 1.07
C GLY A 22 -1.93 6.74 1.99
N PHE A 23 -0.98 5.91 1.56
CA PHE A 23 0.29 5.68 2.24
C PHE A 23 1.45 6.04 1.31
N LYS A 24 2.38 6.86 1.78
CA LYS A 24 3.54 7.35 1.03
C LYS A 24 4.84 7.00 1.75
N TYR A 25 5.86 6.75 0.95
CA TYR A 25 7.25 6.69 1.40
C TYR A 25 8.11 7.50 0.43
N LYS A 26 8.98 8.38 0.96
CA LYS A 26 9.79 9.33 0.17
C LYS A 26 8.94 10.13 -0.85
N GLY A 27 7.75 10.56 -0.44
CA GLY A 27 6.80 11.28 -1.30
C GLY A 27 6.11 10.45 -2.38
N LYS A 28 6.41 9.15 -2.49
CA LYS A 28 5.83 8.23 -3.46
C LYS A 28 4.75 7.40 -2.79
N GLN A 29 3.54 7.41 -3.35
CA GLN A 29 2.45 6.58 -2.84
C GLN A 29 2.75 5.10 -3.10
N ILE A 30 2.55 4.24 -2.11
CA ILE A 30 2.83 2.80 -2.16
C ILE A 30 1.57 1.94 -1.94
N ALA A 31 0.59 2.47 -1.23
CA ALA A 31 -0.67 1.81 -0.95
C ALA A 31 -1.80 2.83 -0.75
N LEU A 32 -3.05 2.37 -0.80
CA LEU A 32 -4.20 3.13 -0.33
C LEU A 32 -5.28 2.21 0.25
N LEU A 33 -6.07 2.76 1.18
CA LEU A 33 -7.29 2.18 1.71
C LEU A 33 -8.48 2.97 1.18
N GLU A 34 -9.26 2.33 0.32
CA GLU A 34 -10.46 2.90 -0.28
C GLU A 34 -11.70 2.38 0.46
N PRO A 35 -12.44 3.24 1.19
CA PRO A 35 -13.69 2.86 1.80
C PRO A 35 -14.79 2.70 0.74
N PHE A 36 -15.64 1.70 0.96
CA PHE A 36 -16.90 1.51 0.27
C PHE A 36 -18.03 1.40 1.30
N ARG A 37 -19.28 1.37 0.83
CA ARG A 37 -20.47 1.42 1.70
C ARG A 37 -20.48 0.36 2.83
N LYS A 38 -19.94 -0.83 2.58
CA LYS A 38 -19.96 -1.97 3.52
C LYS A 38 -18.63 -2.71 3.63
N SER A 39 -17.59 -2.19 2.99
CA SER A 39 -16.32 -2.88 2.82
C SER A 39 -15.23 -1.87 2.54
N PHE A 40 -13.97 -2.30 2.51
CA PHE A 40 -12.86 -1.45 2.06
C PHE A 40 -11.96 -2.24 1.12
N ALA A 41 -11.29 -1.57 0.19
CA ALA A 41 -10.25 -2.17 -0.61
C ALA A 41 -8.88 -1.68 -0.12
N LEU A 42 -7.96 -2.62 0.07
CA LEU A 42 -6.54 -2.34 0.24
C LEU A 42 -5.86 -2.50 -1.12
N TRP A 43 -5.33 -1.41 -1.62
CA TRP A 43 -4.63 -1.33 -2.90
C TRP A 43 -3.13 -1.17 -2.69
N VAL A 44 -2.35 -1.75 -3.59
CA VAL A 44 -0.90 -1.54 -3.73
C VAL A 44 -0.60 -0.90 -5.08
N ILE A 45 0.37 0.01 -5.11
CA ILE A 45 0.91 0.59 -6.34
C ILE A 45 2.27 -0.06 -6.57
N ILE A 46 2.35 -1.02 -7.49
CA ILE A 46 3.56 -1.80 -7.72
C ILE A 46 4.56 -0.96 -8.50
N LYS A 47 5.75 -0.80 -7.94
CA LYS A 47 6.82 0.03 -8.53
C LYS A 47 8.12 -0.73 -8.71
N ASP A 48 8.84 -0.37 -9.76
CA ASP A 48 10.22 -0.80 -9.99
C ASP A 48 11.20 -0.04 -9.08
N GLU A 49 12.48 -0.40 -9.17
CA GLU A 49 13.60 0.24 -8.49
C GLU A 49 13.82 1.71 -8.88
N ASN A 50 13.30 2.13 -10.03
CA ASN A 50 13.34 3.51 -10.51
C ASN A 50 12.10 4.32 -10.07
N ALA A 51 11.23 3.71 -9.27
CA ALA A 51 9.95 4.25 -8.82
C ALA A 51 8.93 4.53 -9.94
N HIS A 52 9.08 3.89 -11.10
CA HIS A 52 8.04 3.82 -12.12
C HIS A 52 6.94 2.88 -11.67
N ILE A 53 5.70 3.19 -12.08
CA ILE A 53 4.55 2.34 -11.82
C ILE A 53 4.53 1.24 -12.88
N ASN A 54 4.60 -0.01 -12.43
CA ASN A 54 4.49 -1.17 -13.31
C ASN A 54 3.06 -1.70 -13.34
N ASP A 55 2.38 -1.70 -12.20
CA ASP A 55 1.05 -2.29 -12.07
C ASP A 55 0.33 -1.80 -10.80
N PHE A 56 -0.94 -2.19 -10.66
CA PHE A 56 -1.76 -2.00 -9.48
C PHE A 56 -2.46 -3.30 -9.12
N ASP A 57 -2.59 -3.55 -7.83
CA ASP A 57 -3.35 -4.70 -7.35
C ASP A 57 -4.14 -4.33 -6.09
N SER A 58 -5.18 -5.10 -5.78
CA SER A 58 -6.02 -4.85 -4.62
C SER A 58 -6.71 -6.09 -4.08
N ILE A 59 -7.02 -6.04 -2.78
CA ILE A 59 -7.95 -6.97 -2.15
C ILE A 59 -9.12 -6.21 -1.55
N ARG A 60 -10.33 -6.73 -1.79
CA ARG A 60 -11.55 -6.26 -1.14
C ARG A 60 -11.74 -7.01 0.17
N ILE A 61 -11.95 -6.27 1.25
CA ILE A 61 -12.20 -6.79 2.59
C ILE A 61 -13.64 -6.42 2.94
N GLU A 62 -14.52 -7.42 2.94
CA GLU A 62 -15.94 -7.27 3.19
C GLU A 62 -16.32 -7.59 4.63
N ASN A 63 -15.73 -8.64 5.20
CA ASN A 63 -16.04 -9.10 6.55
C ASN A 63 -14.82 -9.13 7.48
N GLY A 64 -13.60 -9.03 6.94
CA GLY A 64 -12.37 -9.04 7.72
C GLY A 64 -11.70 -10.41 7.84
N ASP A 65 -12.30 -11.46 7.27
CA ASP A 65 -11.77 -12.82 7.26
C ASP A 65 -10.91 -13.10 6.01
N GLU A 66 -10.85 -12.15 5.07
CA GLU A 66 -10.05 -12.28 3.85
C GLU A 66 -8.55 -12.33 4.18
N ASN A 67 -7.83 -13.24 3.52
CA ASN A 67 -6.38 -13.28 3.62
C ASN A 67 -5.76 -12.16 2.78
N TYR A 68 -5.19 -11.15 3.45
CA TYR A 68 -4.50 -10.03 2.83
C TYR A 68 -2.96 -10.13 2.92
N ASP A 69 -2.40 -11.29 3.22
CA ASP A 69 -0.94 -11.49 3.28
C ASP A 69 -0.27 -11.21 1.93
N GLU A 70 -0.87 -11.65 0.84
CA GLU A 70 -0.34 -11.43 -0.50
C GLU A 70 -0.24 -9.93 -0.85
N ILE A 71 -1.29 -9.16 -0.55
CA ILE A 71 -1.27 -7.71 -0.82
C ILE A 71 -0.26 -7.00 0.09
N LEU A 72 -0.13 -7.43 1.35
CA LEU A 72 0.87 -6.89 2.27
C LEU A 72 2.30 -7.18 1.78
N ASP A 73 2.55 -8.38 1.25
CA ASP A 73 3.84 -8.73 0.67
C ASP A 73 4.14 -7.90 -0.58
N LYS A 74 3.16 -7.62 -1.43
CA LYS A 74 3.33 -6.70 -2.57
C LYS A 74 3.65 -5.27 -2.10
N ILE A 75 3.02 -4.79 -1.02
CA ILE A 75 3.34 -3.48 -0.43
C ILE A 75 4.77 -3.47 0.13
N ARG A 76 5.18 -4.53 0.85
CA ARG A 76 6.55 -4.70 1.35
C ARG A 76 7.58 -4.67 0.22
N ARG A 77 7.36 -5.42 -0.85
CA ARG A 77 8.25 -5.45 -2.03
C ARG A 77 8.34 -4.09 -2.69
N THR A 78 7.21 -3.41 -2.88
CA THR A 78 7.19 -2.04 -3.41
C THR A 78 8.00 -1.09 -2.54
N PHE A 79 7.82 -1.15 -1.22
CA PHE A 79 8.59 -0.36 -0.27
C PHE A 79 10.10 -0.63 -0.37
N ILE A 80 10.51 -1.90 -0.49
CA ILE A 80 11.90 -2.30 -0.66
C ILE A 80 12.46 -1.77 -1.99
N ASN A 81 11.76 -1.98 -3.11
CA ASN A 81 12.20 -1.56 -4.44
C ASN A 81 12.51 -0.06 -4.51
N ILE A 82 11.66 0.79 -3.93
CA ILE A 82 11.88 2.24 -3.92
C ILE A 82 12.81 2.71 -2.76
N GLY A 83 13.05 1.84 -1.78
CA GLY A 83 13.87 2.09 -0.59
C GLY A 83 15.34 1.77 -0.82
N GLU A 84 15.61 0.61 -1.38
CA GLU A 84 16.92 0.16 -1.83
C GLU A 84 17.14 0.69 -3.25
N LYS A 85 17.93 1.76 -3.38
CA LYS A 85 18.72 1.90 -4.60
C LYS A 85 19.64 0.69 -4.61
N VAL A 86 19.32 -0.35 -5.38
CA VAL A 86 20.30 -1.39 -5.70
C VAL A 86 21.48 -0.65 -6.33
N LYS A 87 22.56 -0.53 -5.55
CA LYS A 87 23.83 0.05 -5.98
C LYS A 87 24.59 -0.97 -6.80
#